data_AF-A0A7W2YIW5-F1
#
_entry.id   AF-A0A7W2YIW5-F1
#
_cell.length_a   1.000
_cell.length_b   1.000
_cell.length_c   1.000
_cell.angle_alpha   90.00
_cell.angle_beta   90.00
_cell.angle_gamma   90.00
#
_symmetry.space_group_name_H-M   'P 1'
#
loop_
_entity.id
_entity.type
_entity.pdbx_description
1 polymer ?
#
loop_
_entity_poly.entity_id
_entity_poly.type
_entity_poly.pdbx_seq_one_letter_code
_entity_poly.pdbx_strand_id
1 'polypeptide(L)'
;MKRLEQVLAQWQHWATTASERPRLAYRLGAGLSNINFLAKSGDAAWVIRLDGFQPAINRLNRQSEWHVLQAASAQGLAPTPRYFNPELGALVCDYLKPDPDPPSSLADIAGLLRRIHQLPALHQRLDLGKRIAHYEDLCAKNAPEKLGELSPLTLQVQSVIQICEAQLGTLHVCHNDLLAANRLYSGGRLWALDWEYCAMGDPLFDLAALSCGDELGLPASEELLQLYLGRAATGREQQSLARYRVLYRYLELLWHASLSPDSLDWQSKLAALIKEFDTL
;
A
#
# COMPACT_ATOMS: atom_id res chain seq x y z
N MET A 1 -22.52 -10.38 1.54
CA MET A 1 -23.69 -10.12 0.66
C MET A 1 -24.53 -8.92 1.08
N LYS A 2 -25.04 -8.83 2.33
CA LYS A 2 -25.92 -7.70 2.74
C LYS A 2 -25.33 -6.30 2.49
N ARG A 3 -24.07 -6.07 2.87
CA ARG A 3 -23.36 -4.78 2.62
C ARG A 3 -23.27 -4.45 1.13
N LEU A 4 -22.92 -5.43 0.29
CA LEU A 4 -22.84 -5.26 -1.17
C LEU A 4 -24.17 -4.82 -1.77
N GLU A 5 -25.27 -5.47 -1.36
CA GLU A 5 -26.61 -5.08 -1.82
C GLU A 5 -26.98 -3.66 -1.39
N GLN A 6 -26.63 -3.25 -0.18
CA GLN A 6 -26.85 -1.88 0.30
C GLN A 6 -26.07 -0.86 -0.53
N VAL A 7 -24.81 -1.15 -0.87
CA VAL A 7 -23.99 -0.28 -1.74
C VAL A 7 -24.60 -0.19 -3.14
N LEU A 8 -25.02 -1.32 -3.72
CA LEU A 8 -25.70 -1.35 -5.02
C LEU A 8 -27.07 -0.67 -4.99
N ALA A 9 -27.77 -0.65 -3.86
CA ALA A 9 -29.03 0.06 -3.71
C ALA A 9 -28.83 1.58 -3.65
N GLN A 10 -27.66 2.03 -3.18
CA GLN A 10 -27.26 3.43 -3.09
C GLN A 10 -26.63 3.98 -4.38
N TRP A 11 -26.73 3.26 -5.51
CA TRP A 11 -26.09 3.62 -6.78
C TRP A 11 -26.44 5.02 -7.31
N GLN A 12 -27.61 5.54 -6.98
CA GLN A 12 -28.04 6.89 -7.36
C GLN A 12 -27.22 7.99 -6.66
N HIS A 13 -26.50 7.65 -5.58
CA HIS A 13 -25.56 8.55 -4.91
C HIS A 13 -24.15 8.44 -5.47
N TRP A 14 -23.89 7.51 -6.38
CA TRP A 14 -22.60 7.43 -7.04
C TRP A 14 -22.50 8.59 -8.03
N ALA A 15 -21.35 9.26 -8.07
CA ALA A 15 -21.06 10.34 -9.01
C ALA A 15 -20.85 9.79 -10.44
N THR A 16 -21.89 9.19 -11.02
CA THR A 16 -21.89 8.46 -12.29
C THR A 16 -23.02 8.93 -13.21
N THR A 17 -22.92 8.62 -14.50
CA THR A 17 -23.94 8.88 -15.52
C THR A 17 -24.79 7.65 -15.84
N ALA A 18 -24.69 6.59 -15.04
CA ALA A 18 -25.47 5.36 -15.23
C ALA A 18 -26.99 5.66 -15.22
N SER A 19 -27.72 5.11 -16.19
CA SER A 19 -29.19 5.26 -16.29
C SER A 19 -29.96 4.14 -15.58
N GLU A 20 -29.29 3.03 -15.25
CA GLU A 20 -29.86 1.89 -14.56
C GLU A 20 -28.97 1.40 -13.42
N ARG A 21 -29.59 0.71 -12.45
CA ARG A 21 -28.89 0.12 -11.29
C ARG A 21 -27.78 -0.82 -11.78
N PRO A 22 -26.52 -0.61 -11.37
CA PRO A 22 -25.43 -1.50 -11.71
C PRO A 22 -25.70 -2.93 -11.23
N ARG A 23 -25.38 -3.91 -12.07
CA ARG A 23 -25.47 -5.33 -11.76
C ARG A 23 -24.09 -5.86 -11.41
N LEU A 24 -24.05 -6.74 -10.41
CA LEU A 24 -22.83 -7.45 -10.06
C LEU A 24 -22.42 -8.37 -11.20
N ALA A 25 -21.18 -8.24 -11.68
CA ALA A 25 -20.60 -9.13 -12.68
C ALA A 25 -19.90 -10.32 -12.00
N TYR A 26 -18.84 -10.05 -11.24
CA TYR A 26 -18.08 -11.07 -10.52
C TYR A 26 -17.19 -10.46 -9.42
N ARG A 27 -16.70 -11.31 -8.51
CA ARG A 27 -15.72 -10.93 -7.50
C ARG A 27 -14.33 -10.82 -8.12
N LEU A 28 -13.61 -9.75 -7.80
CA LEU A 28 -12.25 -9.49 -8.25
C LEU A 28 -11.25 -10.02 -7.20
N GLY A 29 -10.54 -11.08 -7.56
CA GLY A 29 -9.41 -11.62 -6.79
C GLY A 29 -9.74 -12.05 -5.35
N ALA A 30 -8.68 -12.41 -4.63
CA ALA A 30 -8.70 -12.75 -3.20
C ALA A 30 -7.72 -11.84 -2.45
N GLY A 31 -8.07 -10.56 -2.32
CA GLY A 31 -7.34 -9.65 -1.41
C GLY A 31 -7.51 -10.06 0.05
N LEU A 32 -6.48 -9.82 0.87
CA LEU A 32 -6.48 -10.19 2.29
C LEU A 32 -7.27 -9.19 3.15
N SER A 33 -7.15 -7.88 2.88
CA SER A 33 -7.82 -6.81 3.65
C SER A 33 -9.20 -6.45 3.11
N ASN A 34 -9.38 -6.52 1.79
CA ASN A 34 -10.53 -5.97 1.08
C ASN A 34 -11.19 -7.01 0.15
N ILE A 35 -12.52 -6.91 0.01
CA ILE A 35 -13.30 -7.72 -0.94
C ILE A 35 -13.73 -6.83 -2.10
N ASN A 36 -13.21 -7.11 -3.28
CA ASN A 36 -13.46 -6.33 -4.50
C ASN A 36 -14.47 -7.01 -5.42
N PHE A 37 -15.35 -6.24 -6.03
CA PHE A 37 -16.37 -6.70 -6.96
C PHE A 37 -16.44 -5.81 -8.19
N LEU A 38 -16.64 -6.41 -9.36
CA LEU A 38 -16.95 -5.67 -10.58
C LEU A 38 -18.46 -5.52 -10.70
N ALA A 39 -18.94 -4.30 -10.90
CA ALA A 39 -20.33 -3.99 -11.23
C ALA A 39 -20.41 -3.29 -12.59
N LYS A 40 -21.49 -3.52 -13.33
CA LYS A 40 -21.69 -2.97 -14.70
C LYS A 40 -23.09 -2.42 -14.91
N SER A 41 -23.20 -1.39 -15.75
CA SER A 41 -24.47 -0.79 -16.22
C SER A 41 -24.23 -0.29 -17.65
N GLY A 42 -24.87 -0.91 -18.64
CA GLY A 42 -24.46 -0.76 -20.04
C GLY A 42 -22.96 -1.03 -20.27
N ASP A 43 -22.27 -0.09 -20.94
CA ASP A 43 -20.82 -0.14 -21.19
C ASP A 43 -19.97 0.36 -20.03
N ALA A 44 -20.59 0.95 -19.01
CA ALA A 44 -19.89 1.47 -17.85
C ALA A 44 -19.64 0.37 -16.80
N ALA A 45 -18.50 0.45 -16.13
CA ALA A 45 -18.07 -0.52 -15.13
C ALA A 45 -17.38 0.15 -13.94
N TRP A 46 -17.59 -0.42 -12.76
CA TRP A 46 -17.04 0.08 -11.49
C TRP A 46 -16.49 -1.06 -10.65
N VAL A 47 -15.45 -0.75 -9.88
CA VAL A 47 -14.97 -1.61 -8.80
C VAL A 47 -15.61 -1.16 -7.51
N ILE A 48 -16.35 -2.06 -6.85
CA ILE A 48 -16.83 -1.89 -5.48
C ILE A 48 -15.85 -2.60 -4.56
N ARG A 49 -15.18 -1.84 -3.70
CA ARG A 49 -14.38 -2.35 -2.59
C ARG A 49 -15.21 -2.31 -1.32
N LEU A 50 -15.27 -3.45 -0.63
CA LEU A 50 -15.81 -3.55 0.72
C LEU A 50 -14.69 -3.91 1.70
N ASP A 51 -14.62 -3.19 2.81
CA ASP A 51 -13.72 -3.48 3.91
C ASP A 51 -13.96 -4.90 4.43
N GLY A 52 -12.86 -5.62 4.69
CA GLY A 52 -12.85 -6.92 5.36
C GLY A 52 -13.42 -6.87 6.78
N PHE A 53 -13.32 -7.97 7.52
CA PHE A 53 -13.95 -8.09 8.83
C PHE A 53 -13.28 -7.26 9.95
N GLN A 54 -12.09 -6.69 9.74
CA GLN A 54 -11.29 -6.06 10.81
C GLN A 54 -10.51 -4.77 10.42
N PRO A 55 -11.09 -3.78 9.70
CA PRO A 55 -10.38 -2.56 9.29
C PRO A 55 -9.86 -1.73 10.48
N ALA A 56 -10.52 -1.80 11.65
CA ALA A 56 -10.11 -1.10 12.87
C ALA A 56 -8.77 -1.60 13.43
N ILE A 57 -8.39 -2.85 13.17
CA ILE A 57 -7.12 -3.42 13.64
C ILE A 57 -5.93 -2.76 12.93
N ASN A 58 -6.11 -2.34 11.68
CA ASN A 58 -5.07 -1.67 10.89
C ASN A 58 -5.02 -0.15 11.09
N ARG A 59 -5.86 0.40 11.99
CA ARG A 59 -6.00 1.84 12.28
C ARG A 59 -6.12 2.70 11.01
N LEU A 60 -6.86 2.18 10.02
CA LEU A 60 -7.02 2.84 8.73
C LEU A 60 -7.87 4.10 8.86
N ASN A 61 -7.46 5.16 8.16
CA ASN A 61 -8.20 6.42 8.13
C ASN A 61 -8.90 6.56 6.78
N ARG A 62 -10.11 6.02 6.69
CA ARG A 62 -10.91 6.01 5.44
C ARG A 62 -11.22 7.42 4.90
N GLN A 63 -11.29 8.43 5.76
CA GLN A 63 -11.46 9.82 5.32
C GLN A 63 -10.19 10.38 4.65
N SER A 64 -9.02 10.06 5.21
CA SER A 64 -7.73 10.46 4.61
C SER A 64 -7.52 9.75 3.27
N GLU A 65 -7.86 8.46 3.21
CA GLU A 65 -7.87 7.68 1.97
C GLU A 65 -8.79 8.32 0.91
N TRP A 66 -10.02 8.67 1.27
CA TRP A 66 -10.95 9.33 0.35
C TRP A 66 -10.40 10.65 -0.22
N HIS A 67 -9.77 11.47 0.62
CA HIS A 67 -9.20 12.74 0.18
C HIS A 67 -7.98 12.56 -0.73
N VAL A 68 -7.05 11.65 -0.37
CA VAL A 68 -5.87 11.42 -1.22
C VAL A 68 -6.28 10.81 -2.55
N LEU A 69 -7.26 9.90 -2.56
CA LEU A 69 -7.72 9.22 -3.76
C LEU A 69 -8.33 10.21 -4.76
N GLN A 70 -9.09 11.19 -4.28
CA GLN A 70 -9.59 12.28 -5.12
C GLN A 70 -8.45 13.12 -5.70
N ALA A 71 -7.47 13.51 -4.88
CA ALA A 71 -6.32 14.29 -5.34
C ALA A 71 -5.47 13.52 -6.37
N ALA A 72 -5.21 12.23 -6.10
CA ALA A 72 -4.51 11.32 -6.99
C ALA A 72 -5.27 11.15 -8.31
N SER A 73 -6.58 10.93 -8.25
CA SER A 73 -7.44 10.81 -9.43
C SER A 73 -7.48 12.08 -10.26
N ALA A 74 -7.52 13.27 -9.63
CA ALA A 74 -7.47 14.55 -10.34
C ALA A 74 -6.17 14.74 -11.15
N GLN A 75 -5.09 14.07 -10.75
CA GLN A 75 -3.82 14.01 -11.50
C GLN A 75 -3.71 12.77 -12.40
N GLY A 76 -4.75 11.94 -12.48
CA GLY A 76 -4.81 10.67 -13.19
C GLY A 76 -3.91 9.59 -12.61
N LEU A 77 -3.50 9.68 -11.35
CA LEU A 77 -2.66 8.66 -10.70
C LEU A 77 -3.48 7.46 -10.21
N ALA A 78 -4.78 7.66 -9.99
CA ALA A 78 -5.69 6.66 -9.44
C ALA A 78 -7.03 6.65 -10.18
N PRO A 79 -7.77 5.53 -10.17
CA PRO A 79 -9.11 5.46 -10.74
C PRO A 79 -10.04 6.52 -10.13
N THR A 80 -11.02 7.01 -10.91
CA THR A 80 -11.96 8.02 -10.40
C THR A 80 -12.80 7.46 -9.26
N PRO A 81 -12.74 8.06 -8.06
CA PRO A 81 -13.67 7.71 -7.00
C PRO A 81 -15.08 8.18 -7.36
N ARG A 82 -16.06 7.28 -7.24
CA ARG A 82 -17.47 7.52 -7.58
C ARG A 82 -18.37 7.55 -6.36
N TYR A 83 -18.03 6.81 -5.33
CA TYR A 83 -18.83 6.74 -4.11
C TYR A 83 -17.99 6.31 -2.93
N PHE A 84 -18.30 6.85 -1.75
CA PHE A 84 -17.68 6.46 -0.51
C PHE A 84 -18.71 6.46 0.61
N ASN A 85 -18.75 5.37 1.36
CA ASN A 85 -19.59 5.22 2.53
C ASN A 85 -18.79 4.50 3.64
N PRO A 86 -18.24 5.22 4.62
CA PRO A 86 -17.44 4.62 5.68
C PRO A 86 -18.26 3.74 6.62
N GLU A 87 -19.57 4.00 6.79
CA GLU A 87 -20.44 3.17 7.64
C GLU A 87 -20.65 1.78 7.05
N LEU A 88 -20.71 1.68 5.72
CA LEU A 88 -20.74 0.39 5.00
C LEU A 88 -19.34 -0.19 4.77
N GLY A 89 -18.28 0.57 5.05
CA GLY A 89 -16.91 0.26 4.66
C GLY A 89 -16.78 0.11 3.14
N ALA A 90 -17.41 1.01 2.38
CA ALA A 90 -17.55 0.89 0.95
C ALA A 90 -16.87 2.03 0.20
N LEU A 91 -16.13 1.67 -0.85
CA LEU A 91 -15.56 2.58 -1.83
C LEU A 91 -15.92 2.07 -3.23
N VAL A 92 -16.35 2.95 -4.12
CA VAL A 92 -16.63 2.63 -5.52
C VAL A 92 -15.78 3.51 -6.40
N CYS A 93 -15.06 2.91 -7.34
CA CYS A 93 -14.23 3.60 -8.31
C CYS A 93 -14.55 3.15 -9.74
N ASP A 94 -14.17 3.96 -10.73
CA ASP A 94 -14.16 3.52 -12.13
C ASP A 94 -13.34 2.24 -12.30
N TYR A 95 -13.86 1.31 -13.10
CA TYR A 95 -13.09 0.14 -13.51
C TYR A 95 -12.12 0.52 -14.62
N LEU A 96 -10.84 0.26 -14.36
CA LEU A 96 -9.78 0.35 -15.36
C LEU A 96 -9.59 -1.03 -16.00
N LYS A 97 -9.75 -1.12 -17.31
CA LYS A 97 -9.49 -2.35 -18.06
C LYS A 97 -7.97 -2.57 -18.16
N PRO A 98 -7.42 -3.68 -17.63
CA PRO A 98 -5.99 -3.95 -17.72
C PRO A 98 -5.51 -4.02 -19.18
N ASP A 99 -4.32 -3.48 -19.43
CA ASP A 99 -3.62 -3.73 -20.68
C ASP A 99 -3.20 -5.21 -20.73
N PRO A 100 -3.32 -5.88 -21.89
CA PRO A 100 -3.03 -7.33 -22.00
C PRO A 100 -1.55 -7.65 -21.77
N ASP A 101 -0.66 -6.76 -22.23
CA ASP A 101 0.79 -6.90 -22.16
C ASP A 101 1.39 -5.67 -21.45
N PRO A 102 1.27 -5.57 -20.13
CA PRO A 102 1.77 -4.43 -19.38
C PRO A 102 3.32 -4.40 -19.39
N PRO A 103 3.95 -3.23 -19.60
CA PRO A 103 5.40 -3.15 -19.52
C PRO A 103 5.88 -3.32 -18.07
N SER A 104 6.99 -4.03 -17.88
CA SER A 104 7.73 -4.04 -16.60
C SER A 104 8.78 -2.94 -16.64
N SER A 105 8.48 -1.78 -16.03
CA SER A 105 9.28 -0.56 -16.17
C SER A 105 9.51 0.11 -14.81
N LEU A 106 10.75 0.03 -14.32
CA LEU A 106 11.17 0.75 -13.11
C LEU A 106 11.09 2.27 -13.30
N ALA A 107 11.27 2.75 -14.53
CA ALA A 107 11.17 4.17 -14.86
C ALA A 107 9.74 4.71 -14.68
N ASP A 108 8.74 3.93 -15.10
CA ASP A 108 7.33 4.30 -14.92
C ASP A 108 6.92 4.24 -13.45
N ILE A 109 7.43 3.24 -12.71
CA ILE A 109 7.22 3.12 -11.26
C ILE A 109 7.83 4.32 -10.52
N ALA A 110 9.09 4.67 -10.81
CA ALA A 110 9.75 5.83 -10.25
C ALA A 110 9.02 7.14 -10.60
N GLY A 111 8.53 7.26 -11.85
CA GLY A 111 7.72 8.36 -12.31
C GLY A 111 6.40 8.48 -11.55
N LEU A 112 5.71 7.36 -11.32
CA LEU A 112 4.49 7.31 -10.52
C LEU A 112 4.76 7.73 -9.07
N LEU A 113 5.76 7.15 -8.40
CA LEU A 113 6.15 7.52 -7.02
C LEU A 113 6.44 9.02 -6.88
N ARG A 114 7.23 9.61 -7.79
CA ARG A 114 7.48 11.07 -7.79
C ARG A 114 6.20 11.89 -7.81
N ARG A 115 5.23 11.50 -8.63
CA ARG A 115 3.96 12.22 -8.78
C ARG A 115 3.06 12.03 -7.56
N ILE A 116 3.06 10.84 -6.96
CA ILE A 116 2.37 10.57 -5.69
C ILE A 116 2.94 11.46 -4.59
N HIS A 117 4.27 11.55 -4.48
CA HIS A 117 4.94 12.35 -3.46
C HIS A 117 4.73 13.87 -3.64
N GLN A 118 4.23 14.31 -4.79
CA GLN A 118 3.86 15.71 -5.08
C GLN A 118 2.38 16.01 -4.82
N LEU A 119 1.59 15.04 -4.34
CA LEU A 119 0.20 15.27 -3.99
C LEU A 119 0.07 16.26 -2.80
N PRO A 120 -1.07 16.96 -2.67
CA PRO A 120 -1.33 17.85 -1.55
C PRO A 120 -1.20 17.14 -0.20
N ALA A 121 -0.61 17.83 0.77
CA ALA A 121 -0.36 17.25 2.08
C ALA A 121 -1.64 16.75 2.78
N LEU A 122 -1.50 15.61 3.46
CA LEU A 122 -2.54 15.00 4.29
C LEU A 122 -2.32 15.32 5.77
N HIS A 123 -3.37 15.23 6.57
CA HIS A 123 -3.23 15.36 8.02
C HIS A 123 -2.51 14.13 8.63
N GLN A 124 -2.86 12.93 8.16
CA GLN A 124 -2.32 11.67 8.69
C GLN A 124 -0.82 11.56 8.40
N ARG A 125 -0.04 11.20 9.42
CA ARG A 125 1.39 10.90 9.32
C ARG A 125 1.65 9.44 9.64
N LEU A 126 2.61 8.83 8.96
CA LEU A 126 3.12 7.52 9.29
C LEU A 126 4.16 7.66 10.40
N ASP A 127 3.91 6.99 11.51
CA ASP A 127 4.86 6.81 12.61
C ASP A 127 5.25 5.33 12.61
N LEU A 128 6.43 5.03 12.06
CA LEU A 128 6.91 3.65 11.89
C LEU A 128 7.13 2.96 13.23
N GLY A 129 7.68 3.67 14.22
CA GLY A 129 7.89 3.13 15.56
C GLY A 129 6.58 2.71 16.22
N LYS A 130 5.56 3.58 16.21
CA LYS A 130 4.22 3.23 16.73
C LYS A 130 3.54 2.13 15.93
N ARG A 131 3.75 2.09 14.61
CA ARG A 131 3.14 1.06 13.76
C ARG A 131 3.77 -0.32 14.01
N ILE A 132 5.08 -0.38 14.15
CA ILE A 132 5.80 -1.60 14.52
C ILE A 132 5.35 -2.07 15.90
N ALA A 133 5.38 -1.20 16.92
CA ALA A 133 4.94 -1.54 18.27
C ALA A 133 3.48 -2.06 18.32
N HIS A 134 2.58 -1.46 17.52
CA HIS A 134 1.20 -1.93 17.41
C HIS A 134 1.11 -3.36 16.86
N TYR A 135 1.90 -3.72 15.86
CA TYR A 135 1.88 -5.10 15.33
C TYR A 135 2.64 -6.08 16.23
N GLU A 136 3.69 -5.66 16.94
CA GLU A 136 4.31 -6.46 18.00
C GLU A 136 3.27 -6.83 19.08
N ASP A 137 2.47 -5.87 19.54
CA ASP A 137 1.38 -6.09 20.51
C ASP A 137 0.30 -7.05 20.00
N LEU A 138 0.02 -7.04 18.69
CA LEU A 138 -0.92 -7.98 18.06
C LEU A 138 -0.31 -9.37 17.94
N CYS A 139 0.95 -9.48 17.49
CA CYS A 139 1.67 -10.74 17.42
C CYS A 139 1.80 -11.39 18.80
N ALA A 140 2.04 -10.62 19.86
CA ALA A 140 2.09 -11.15 21.23
C ALA A 140 0.80 -11.87 21.64
N LYS A 141 -0.34 -11.49 21.06
CA LYS A 141 -1.66 -12.08 21.33
C LYS A 141 -1.99 -13.23 20.38
N ASN A 142 -1.65 -13.07 19.10
CA ASN A 142 -2.14 -13.94 18.02
C ASN A 142 -1.11 -14.98 17.55
N ALA A 143 0.18 -14.69 17.68
CA ALA A 143 1.29 -15.51 17.19
C ALA A 143 2.57 -15.29 18.04
N PRO A 144 2.53 -15.56 19.36
CA PRO A 144 3.65 -15.29 20.27
C PRO A 144 4.93 -16.06 19.91
N GLU A 145 4.82 -17.24 19.30
CA GLU A 145 5.94 -18.00 18.77
C GLU A 145 6.67 -17.26 17.65
N LYS A 146 5.93 -16.63 16.74
CA LYS A 146 6.50 -15.80 15.65
C LYS A 146 7.17 -14.55 16.18
N LEU A 147 6.56 -13.91 17.17
CA LEU A 147 7.20 -12.78 17.87
C LEU A 147 8.49 -13.23 18.57
N GLY A 148 8.51 -14.44 19.15
CA GLY A 148 9.69 -15.04 19.75
C GLY A 148 10.85 -15.19 18.76
N GLU A 149 10.58 -15.64 17.53
CA GLU A 149 11.57 -15.73 16.45
C GLU A 149 12.15 -14.35 16.06
N LEU A 150 11.38 -13.27 16.21
CA LEU A 150 11.78 -11.90 15.90
C LEU A 150 12.49 -11.18 17.05
N SER A 151 12.31 -11.64 18.29
CA SER A 151 12.84 -11.00 19.50
C SER A 151 14.36 -10.74 19.51
N PRO A 152 15.23 -11.57 18.88
CA PRO A 152 16.66 -11.26 18.81
C PRO A 152 16.98 -9.98 18.03
N LEU A 153 16.09 -9.55 17.13
CA LEU A 153 16.29 -8.39 16.25
C LEU A 153 15.74 -7.09 16.86
N THR A 154 14.93 -7.15 17.92
CA THR A 154 14.17 -6.01 18.45
C THR A 154 15.06 -4.80 18.80
N LEU A 155 16.20 -5.01 19.45
CA LEU A 155 17.11 -3.90 19.80
C LEU A 155 17.73 -3.23 18.56
N GLN A 156 18.07 -4.02 17.54
CA GLN A 156 18.60 -3.50 16.28
C GLN A 156 17.52 -2.72 15.53
N VAL A 157 16.29 -3.26 15.45
CA VAL A 157 15.14 -2.55 14.86
C VAL A 157 14.88 -1.23 15.57
N GLN A 158 14.88 -1.19 16.91
CA GLN A 158 14.71 0.05 17.68
C GLN A 158 15.80 1.08 17.38
N SER A 159 17.06 0.66 17.25
CA SER A 159 18.16 1.54 16.85
C SER A 159 17.95 2.09 15.43
N VAL A 160 17.53 1.25 14.47
CA VAL A 160 17.24 1.69 13.09
C VAL A 160 16.08 2.68 13.06
N ILE A 161 15.02 2.47 13.84
CA ILE A 161 13.90 3.43 13.97
C ILE A 161 14.43 4.79 14.45
N GLN A 162 15.21 4.82 15.53
CA GLN A 162 15.75 6.06 16.10
C GLN A 162 16.63 6.81 15.09
N ILE A 163 17.46 6.10 14.32
CA ILE A 163 18.30 6.71 13.28
C ILE A 163 17.43 7.31 12.16
N CYS A 164 16.42 6.58 11.68
CA CYS A 164 15.52 7.08 10.65
C CYS A 164 14.71 8.30 11.13
N GLU A 165 14.22 8.29 12.36
CA GLU A 165 13.50 9.42 12.96
C GLU A 165 14.39 10.66 13.11
N ALA A 166 15.64 10.47 13.56
CA ALA A 166 16.60 11.57 13.70
C ALA A 166 17.04 12.18 12.35
N GLN A 167 16.91 11.43 11.26
CA GLN A 167 17.30 11.85 9.90
C GLN A 167 16.11 12.26 9.05
N LEU A 168 14.89 12.26 9.61
CA LEU A 168 13.65 12.48 8.88
C LEU A 168 13.65 13.85 8.20
N GLY A 169 13.44 13.83 6.88
CA GLY A 169 13.39 15.02 6.05
C GLY A 169 12.00 15.65 5.98
N THR A 170 11.76 16.34 4.86
CA THR A 170 10.42 16.83 4.52
C THR A 170 9.51 15.64 4.21
N LEU A 171 8.35 15.59 4.89
CA LEU A 171 7.36 14.55 4.65
C LEU A 171 6.56 14.82 3.38
N HIS A 172 6.26 13.77 2.65
CA HIS A 172 5.46 13.79 1.44
C HIS A 172 4.31 12.79 1.57
N VAL A 173 3.29 12.91 0.72
CA VAL A 173 2.27 11.87 0.63
C VAL A 173 2.93 10.60 0.10
N CYS A 174 2.95 9.54 0.90
CA CYS A 174 3.42 8.22 0.50
C CYS A 174 2.23 7.27 0.34
N HIS A 175 2.34 6.31 -0.57
CA HIS A 175 1.36 5.24 -0.74
C HIS A 175 1.50 4.19 0.37
N ASN A 176 2.74 3.88 0.75
CA ASN A 176 3.16 2.89 1.76
C ASN A 176 2.82 1.44 1.43
N ASP A 177 2.29 1.17 0.23
CA ASP A 177 1.87 -0.16 -0.21
C ASP A 177 1.77 -0.25 -1.74
N LEU A 178 2.62 0.47 -2.48
CA LEU A 178 2.58 0.50 -3.95
C LEU A 178 3.23 -0.75 -4.56
N LEU A 179 2.89 -1.93 -4.05
CA LEU A 179 3.37 -3.23 -4.51
C LEU A 179 2.81 -3.59 -5.89
N ALA A 180 3.34 -4.61 -6.54
CA ALA A 180 2.92 -5.05 -7.87
C ALA A 180 1.41 -5.31 -7.96
N ALA A 181 0.82 -5.84 -6.89
CA ALA A 181 -0.63 -6.09 -6.80
C ALA A 181 -1.46 -4.79 -6.80
N ASN A 182 -0.88 -3.67 -6.39
CA ASN A 182 -1.51 -2.36 -6.27
C ASN A 182 -1.11 -1.41 -7.41
N ARG A 183 -0.55 -1.94 -8.49
CA ARG A 183 -0.23 -1.20 -9.71
C ARG A 183 -0.93 -1.83 -10.92
N LEU A 184 -1.42 -0.99 -11.82
CA LEU A 184 -2.14 -1.45 -13.00
C LEU A 184 -1.80 -0.61 -14.22
N TYR A 185 -1.40 -1.25 -15.32
CA TYR A 185 -1.41 -0.59 -16.63
C TYR A 185 -2.81 -0.65 -17.24
N SER A 186 -3.31 0.50 -17.66
CA SER A 186 -4.57 0.63 -18.38
C SER A 186 -4.50 1.81 -19.34
N GLY A 187 -4.75 1.55 -20.62
CA GLY A 187 -4.68 2.56 -21.66
C GLY A 187 -3.26 3.10 -21.88
N GLY A 188 -2.23 2.26 -21.71
CA GLY A 188 -0.83 2.63 -21.87
C GLY A 188 -0.26 3.47 -20.72
N ARG A 189 -0.94 3.53 -19.58
CA ARG A 189 -0.54 4.31 -18.40
C ARG A 189 -0.54 3.44 -17.15
N LEU A 190 0.44 3.66 -16.27
CA LEU A 190 0.50 3.07 -14.94
C LEU A 190 -0.36 3.84 -13.93
N TRP A 191 -1.19 3.12 -13.19
CA TRP A 191 -2.09 3.62 -12.15
C TRP A 191 -1.74 2.99 -10.79
N ALA A 192 -1.94 3.76 -9.72
CA ALA A 192 -1.88 3.30 -8.34
C ALA A 192 -3.28 2.95 -7.82
N LEU A 193 -3.40 1.76 -7.22
CA LEU A 193 -4.62 1.21 -6.63
C LEU A 193 -4.45 1.05 -5.12
N ASP A 194 -5.57 0.90 -4.41
CA ASP A 194 -5.63 0.63 -2.96
C ASP A 194 -4.83 1.60 -2.06
N TRP A 195 -5.42 2.77 -1.80
CA TRP A 195 -4.77 3.87 -1.08
C TRP A 195 -4.94 3.80 0.44
N GLU A 196 -5.25 2.63 1.00
CA GLU A 196 -5.68 2.52 2.39
C GLU A 196 -4.58 2.84 3.41
N TYR A 197 -3.32 2.62 3.05
CA TYR A 197 -2.16 2.92 3.89
C TYR A 197 -1.53 4.29 3.62
N CYS A 198 -2.17 5.14 2.80
CA CYS A 198 -1.64 6.46 2.49
C CYS A 198 -1.42 7.31 3.74
N ALA A 199 -0.29 8.00 3.80
CA ALA A 199 0.02 8.93 4.89
C ALA A 199 1.19 9.82 4.50
N MET A 200 1.36 10.93 5.22
CA MET A 200 2.59 11.71 5.15
C MET A 200 3.75 10.90 5.75
N GLY A 201 4.81 10.66 4.97
CA GLY A 201 5.97 9.87 5.36
C GLY A 201 7.24 10.28 4.63
N ASP A 202 8.32 9.53 4.88
CA ASP A 202 9.56 9.66 4.11
C ASP A 202 9.39 8.91 2.77
N PRO A 203 9.60 9.56 1.61
CA PRO A 203 9.62 8.91 0.31
C PRO A 203 10.47 7.63 0.23
N LEU A 204 11.62 7.60 0.93
CA LEU A 204 12.52 6.46 0.88
C LEU A 204 11.93 5.22 1.55
N PHE A 205 10.98 5.38 2.48
CA PHE A 205 10.23 4.24 3.02
C PHE A 205 9.29 3.65 1.96
N ASP A 206 8.64 4.47 1.14
CA ASP A 206 7.76 3.99 0.07
C ASP A 206 8.56 3.21 -1.01
N LEU A 207 9.77 3.71 -1.35
CA LEU A 207 10.70 2.99 -2.22
C LEU A 207 11.17 1.67 -1.60
N ALA A 208 11.47 1.65 -0.30
CA ALA A 208 11.87 0.43 0.40
C ALA A 208 10.73 -0.60 0.45
N ALA A 209 9.51 -0.15 0.75
CA ALA A 209 8.32 -0.99 0.77
C ALA A 209 8.08 -1.67 -0.57
N LEU A 210 8.13 -0.91 -1.67
CA LEU A 210 8.04 -1.45 -3.01
C LEU A 210 9.19 -2.42 -3.30
N SER A 211 10.43 -2.03 -3.01
CA SER A 211 11.60 -2.86 -3.32
C SER A 211 11.57 -4.21 -2.62
N CYS A 212 11.15 -4.24 -1.35
CA CYS A 212 11.04 -5.48 -0.59
C CYS A 212 9.81 -6.29 -1.00
N GLY A 213 8.63 -5.66 -1.10
CA GLY A 213 7.38 -6.38 -1.40
C GLY A 213 7.33 -6.95 -2.82
N ASP A 214 8.01 -6.31 -3.78
CA ASP A 214 8.17 -6.83 -5.15
C ASP A 214 9.39 -7.77 -5.29
N GLU A 215 10.11 -8.04 -4.19
CA GLU A 215 11.32 -8.87 -4.18
C GLU A 215 12.42 -8.37 -5.13
N LEU A 216 12.58 -7.04 -5.25
CA LEU A 216 13.67 -6.44 -6.00
C LEU A 216 15.00 -6.72 -5.31
N GLY A 217 15.95 -7.26 -6.07
CA GLY A 217 17.35 -7.36 -5.64
C GLY A 217 17.99 -5.97 -5.43
N LEU A 218 19.15 -5.95 -4.79
CA LEU A 218 19.88 -4.70 -4.51
C LEU A 218 20.13 -3.86 -5.78
N PRO A 219 20.60 -4.43 -6.92
CA PRO A 219 20.83 -3.63 -8.13
C PRO A 219 19.56 -2.92 -8.65
N ALA A 220 18.42 -3.62 -8.65
CA ALA A 220 17.15 -3.05 -9.09
C ALA A 220 16.60 -2.00 -8.10
N SER A 221 16.85 -2.20 -6.80
CA SER A 221 16.47 -1.24 -5.75
C SER A 221 17.29 0.05 -5.85
N GLU A 222 18.58 -0.06 -6.15
CA GLU A 222 19.46 1.09 -6.41
C GLU A 222 19.09 1.80 -7.72
N GLU A 223 18.76 1.06 -8.77
CA GLU A 223 18.26 1.62 -10.03
C GLU A 223 16.97 2.40 -9.81
N LEU A 224 16.00 1.82 -9.07
CA LEU A 224 14.75 2.49 -8.71
C LEU A 224 15.01 3.80 -7.96
N LEU A 225 15.92 3.80 -6.99
CA LEU A 225 16.30 5.00 -6.25
C LEU A 225 16.87 6.08 -7.17
N GLN A 226 17.77 5.72 -8.09
CA GLN A 226 18.37 6.68 -9.02
C GLN A 226 17.33 7.22 -10.02
N LEU A 227 16.46 6.36 -10.56
CA LEU A 227 15.37 6.75 -11.45
C LEU A 227 14.40 7.70 -10.76
N TYR A 228 14.08 7.45 -9.49
CA TYR A 228 13.25 8.31 -8.65
C TYR A 228 13.91 9.67 -8.43
N LEU A 229 15.18 9.69 -8.01
CA LEU A 229 15.93 10.93 -7.75
C LEU A 229 16.23 11.73 -9.03
N GLY A 230 16.30 11.07 -10.18
CA GLY A 230 16.77 11.66 -11.44
C GLY A 230 18.28 11.96 -11.43
N ARG A 231 19.02 11.37 -10.49
CA ARG A 231 20.47 11.52 -10.30
C ARG A 231 21.03 10.33 -9.53
N ALA A 232 22.36 10.23 -9.48
CA ALA A 232 23.02 9.32 -8.56
C ALA A 232 22.60 9.58 -7.11
N ALA A 233 22.35 8.49 -6.38
CA ALA A 233 22.06 8.54 -4.95
C ALA A 233 23.34 8.86 -4.17
N THR A 234 23.20 9.67 -3.12
CA THR A 234 24.28 9.89 -2.16
C THR A 234 24.41 8.66 -1.24
N GLY A 235 25.59 8.47 -0.63
CA GLY A 235 25.78 7.39 0.35
C GLY A 235 24.78 7.44 1.52
N ARG A 236 24.35 8.65 1.92
CA ARG A 236 23.31 8.81 2.95
C ARG A 236 21.95 8.29 2.49
N GLU A 237 21.54 8.59 1.26
CA GLU A 237 20.26 8.12 0.70
C GLU A 237 20.26 6.59 0.52
N GLN A 238 21.38 6.02 0.06
CA GLN A 238 21.55 4.57 -0.05
C GLN A 238 21.42 3.90 1.32
N GLN A 239 22.10 4.43 2.35
CA GLN A 239 22.00 3.91 3.72
C GLN A 239 20.59 4.08 4.30
N SER A 240 19.90 5.18 4.01
CA SER A 240 18.51 5.37 4.47
C SER A 240 17.56 4.39 3.79
N LEU A 241 17.74 4.11 2.50
CA LEU A 241 16.98 3.06 1.81
C LEU A 241 17.23 1.69 2.46
N ALA A 242 18.49 1.31 2.72
CA ALA A 242 18.83 0.05 3.38
C ALA A 242 18.17 -0.08 4.78
N ARG A 243 18.21 0.99 5.58
CA ARG A 243 17.49 1.04 6.87
C ARG A 243 15.99 0.86 6.72
N TYR A 244 15.37 1.55 5.77
CA TYR A 244 13.92 1.41 5.55
C TYR A 244 13.54 0.02 5.04
N ARG A 245 14.41 -0.67 4.29
CA ARG A 245 14.20 -2.06 3.88
C ARG A 245 14.14 -3.01 5.07
N VAL A 246 15.05 -2.85 6.05
CA VAL A 246 14.97 -3.57 7.33
C VAL A 246 13.64 -3.31 8.02
N LEU A 247 13.25 -2.05 8.18
CA LEU A 247 12.01 -1.69 8.86
C LEU A 247 10.77 -2.25 8.16
N TYR A 248 10.74 -2.21 6.82
CA TYR A 248 9.64 -2.76 6.06
C TYR A 248 9.57 -4.29 6.17
N ARG A 249 10.68 -5.02 6.01
CA ARG A 249 10.71 -6.48 6.15
C ARG A 249 10.28 -6.94 7.54
N TYR A 250 10.70 -6.22 8.57
CA TYR A 250 10.24 -6.47 9.94
C TYR A 250 8.73 -6.25 10.08
N LEU A 251 8.24 -5.13 9.56
CA LEU A 251 6.82 -4.79 9.57
C LEU A 251 5.97 -5.79 8.76
N GLU A 252 6.46 -6.27 7.61
CA GLU A 252 5.82 -7.29 6.77
C GLU A 252 5.62 -8.60 7.56
N LEU A 253 6.67 -9.08 8.23
CA LEU A 253 6.60 -10.28 9.07
C LEU A 253 5.58 -10.12 10.20
N LEU A 254 5.62 -9.00 10.93
CA LEU A 254 4.66 -8.72 12.00
C LEU A 254 3.20 -8.64 11.47
N TRP A 255 3.00 -7.98 10.33
CA TRP A 255 1.67 -7.86 9.71
C TRP A 255 1.10 -9.24 9.33
N HIS A 256 1.89 -10.08 8.67
CA HIS A 256 1.46 -11.43 8.30
C HIS A 256 1.25 -12.32 9.52
N ALA A 257 2.17 -12.33 10.50
CA ALA A 257 2.01 -13.13 11.71
C ALA A 257 0.76 -12.75 12.51
N SER A 258 0.43 -11.46 12.57
CA SER A 258 -0.73 -10.98 13.35
C SER A 258 -2.08 -11.22 12.69
N LEU A 259 -2.15 -11.19 11.35
CA LEU A 259 -3.41 -11.19 10.60
C LEU A 259 -3.64 -12.43 9.72
N SER A 260 -2.59 -13.10 9.28
CA SER A 260 -2.65 -14.24 8.36
C SER A 260 -1.41 -15.13 8.51
N PRO A 261 -1.20 -15.76 9.69
CA PRO A 261 0.06 -16.43 10.04
C PRO A 261 0.46 -17.56 9.07
N ASP A 262 -0.52 -18.19 8.40
CA ASP A 262 -0.29 -19.29 7.45
C ASP A 262 -0.12 -18.83 5.99
N SER A 263 -0.25 -17.53 5.71
CA SER A 263 -0.25 -17.00 4.34
C SER A 263 1.14 -16.69 3.76
N LEU A 264 2.17 -16.74 4.60
CA LEU A 264 3.52 -16.30 4.26
C LEU A 264 4.51 -17.45 4.39
N ASP A 265 5.45 -17.56 3.46
CA ASP A 265 6.66 -18.36 3.66
C ASP A 265 7.56 -17.67 4.69
N TRP A 266 7.24 -17.92 5.96
CA TRP A 266 7.83 -17.25 7.11
C TRP A 266 9.36 -17.39 7.15
N GLN A 267 9.88 -18.60 6.94
CA GLN A 267 11.31 -18.86 7.09
C GLN A 267 12.11 -18.16 5.98
N SER A 268 11.62 -18.16 4.74
CA SER A 268 12.26 -17.41 3.65
C SER A 268 12.24 -15.91 3.90
N LYS A 269 11.14 -15.36 4.41
CA LYS A 269 11.01 -13.91 4.69
C LYS A 269 11.83 -13.48 5.91
N LEU A 270 11.92 -14.31 6.95
CA LEU A 270 12.82 -14.08 8.08
C LEU A 270 14.29 -14.10 7.65
N ALA A 271 14.69 -15.05 6.80
CA ALA A 271 16.03 -15.08 6.23
C ALA A 271 16.33 -13.83 5.39
N ALA A 272 15.35 -13.34 4.62
CA ALA A 272 15.49 -12.09 3.87
C ALA A 272 15.70 -10.89 4.78
N LEU A 273 14.95 -10.77 5.88
CA LEU A 273 15.17 -9.72 6.89
C LEU A 273 16.58 -9.78 7.49
N ILE A 274 17.04 -10.96 7.89
CA ILE A 274 18.39 -11.13 8.46
C ILE A 274 19.45 -10.67 7.46
N LYS A 275 19.28 -11.01 6.18
CA LYS A 275 20.18 -10.57 5.11
C LYS A 275 20.20 -9.05 4.94
N GLU A 276 19.09 -8.35 5.14
CA GLU A 276 19.09 -6.88 5.11
C GLU A 276 19.98 -6.30 6.23
N PHE A 277 19.96 -6.91 7.42
CA PHE A 277 20.85 -6.51 8.52
C PHE A 277 22.34 -6.76 8.22
N ASP A 278 22.68 -7.82 7.48
CA ASP A 278 24.06 -8.09 7.07
C ASP A 278 24.61 -7.04 6.08
N THR A 279 23.72 -6.29 5.43
CA THR A 279 24.07 -5.25 4.44
C THR A 279 24.04 -3.82 4.99
N LEU A 280 23.75 -3.66 6.29
CA LEU A 280 23.49 -2.38 6.96
C LEU A 280 24.74 -1.81 7.64
#